data_AF-A0A954FW33-F1
#
_entry.id   AF-A0A954FW33-F1
#
_cell.length_a   1.000
_cell.length_b   1.000
_cell.length_c   1.000
_cell.angle_alpha   90.00
_cell.angle_beta   90.00
_cell.angle_gamma   90.00
#
_symmetry.space_group_name_H-M   'P 1'
#
loop_
_entity.id
_entity.type
_entity.pdbx_description
1 polymer ?
#
loop_
_entity_poly.entity_id
_entity_poly.type
_entity_poly.pdbx_seq_one_letter_code
_entity_poly.pdbx_strand_id
1 'polypeptide(L)'
;MTTTVKVEAHCDVNSTEVHIVESLGTTVLQDGEKHELYVYYYREVIVREVTKKSIADQQPHFKGTDQEDRMMKWFAFDHLPGHLKAVSGEFHALACTLTALVEPGPERTVALRKLLEAKDAAVRAKISPGG
;
A
#
# COMPACT_ATOMS: atom_id res chain seq x y z
N MET A 1 7.01 -15.18 -9.54
CA MET A 1 8.04 -14.41 -10.25
C MET A 1 7.93 -12.97 -9.79
N THR A 2 9.06 -12.34 -9.48
CA THR A 2 9.11 -10.95 -9.01
C THR A 2 9.96 -10.15 -10.00
N THR A 3 9.44 -9.01 -10.44
CA THR A 3 10.16 -8.07 -11.29
C THR A 3 10.54 -6.87 -10.46
N THR A 4 11.82 -6.50 -10.48
CA THR A 4 12.28 -5.27 -9.83
C THR A 4 12.25 -4.15 -10.86
N VAL A 5 11.62 -3.03 -10.53
CA VAL A 5 11.54 -1.83 -11.37
C VAL A 5 12.27 -0.72 -10.66
N LYS A 6 13.20 -0.07 -11.36
CA LYS A 6 13.90 1.12 -10.89
C LYS A 6 13.47 2.29 -11.75
N VAL A 7 12.97 3.34 -11.11
CA VAL A 7 12.52 4.56 -11.75
C VAL A 7 13.43 5.69 -11.30
N GLU A 8 13.99 6.41 -12.26
CA GLU A 8 14.73 7.64 -12.04
C GLU A 8 14.00 8.74 -12.79
N ALA A 9 13.57 9.76 -12.06
CA ALA A 9 12.79 10.85 -12.62
C ALA A 9 13.71 11.87 -13.29
N HIS A 10 13.39 12.18 -14.55
CA HIS A 10 13.98 13.29 -15.31
C HIS A 10 12.84 14.13 -15.84
N CYS A 11 12.51 15.22 -15.15
CA CYS A 11 11.34 16.05 -15.45
C CYS A 11 11.64 17.53 -15.18
N ASP A 12 10.80 18.42 -15.67
CA ASP A 12 10.99 19.85 -15.43
C ASP A 12 10.65 20.19 -13.97
N VAL A 13 11.66 20.65 -13.21
CA VAL A 13 11.55 20.90 -11.77
C VAL A 13 10.45 21.88 -11.38
N ASN A 14 9.98 22.74 -12.31
CA ASN A 14 8.98 23.76 -12.02
C ASN A 14 7.58 23.38 -12.49
N SER A 15 7.45 22.55 -13.52
CA SER A 15 6.19 22.33 -14.23
C SER A 15 5.73 20.88 -14.26
N THR A 16 6.62 19.89 -14.11
CA THR A 16 6.25 18.47 -14.18
C THR A 16 6.84 17.63 -13.06
N GLU A 17 6.22 16.49 -12.79
CA GLU A 17 6.64 15.50 -11.81
C GLU A 17 6.29 14.09 -12.29
N VAL A 18 6.96 13.06 -11.77
CA VAL A 18 6.73 11.67 -12.18
C VAL A 18 5.85 10.96 -11.15
N HIS A 19 4.75 10.38 -11.59
CA HIS A 19 3.86 9.57 -10.77
C HIS A 19 4.09 8.08 -11.07
N ILE A 20 4.42 7.32 -10.03
CA ILE A 20 4.43 5.86 -10.04
C ILE A 20 3.14 5.42 -9.36
N VAL A 21 2.19 4.92 -10.16
CA VAL A 21 0.88 4.46 -9.70
C VAL A 21 0.91 2.95 -9.56
N GLU A 22 0.63 2.48 -8.35
CA GLU A 22 0.42 1.07 -8.00
C GLU A 22 -1.02 0.86 -7.54
N SER A 23 -1.46 -0.39 -7.41
CA SER A 23 -2.82 -0.72 -6.94
C SER A 23 -3.18 -0.12 -5.57
N LEU A 24 -2.19 0.25 -4.76
CA LEU A 24 -2.36 0.71 -3.38
C LEU A 24 -1.99 2.18 -3.16
N GLY A 25 -1.56 2.91 -4.19
CA GLY A 25 -1.12 4.29 -4.00
C GLY A 25 -0.39 4.91 -5.18
N THR A 26 0.05 6.15 -4.99
CA THR A 26 0.86 6.87 -5.96
C THR A 26 2.08 7.45 -5.26
N THR A 27 3.25 7.07 -5.73
CA THR A 27 4.52 7.71 -5.35
C THR A 27 4.80 8.82 -6.34
N VAL A 28 5.08 10.02 -5.84
CA VAL A 28 5.44 11.19 -6.66
C VAL A 28 6.94 11.40 -6.54
N LEU A 29 7.63 11.50 -7.66
CA LEU A 29 9.06 11.81 -7.75
C LEU A 29 9.26 13.17 -8.42
N GLN A 30 10.15 13.96 -7.83
CA GLN A 30 10.68 15.20 -8.41
C GLN A 30 11.92 14.89 -9.27
N ASP A 31 12.39 15.88 -10.03
CA ASP A 31 13.56 15.71 -10.90
C ASP A 31 14.80 15.21 -10.12
N GLY A 32 15.47 14.20 -10.67
CA GLY A 32 16.63 13.54 -10.07
C GLY A 32 16.33 12.55 -8.95
N GLU A 33 15.08 12.43 -8.49
CA GLU A 33 14.71 11.44 -7.47
C GLU A 33 14.61 10.04 -8.07
N LYS A 34 14.87 9.03 -7.22
CA LYS A 34 14.88 7.62 -7.60
C LYS A 34 13.98 6.80 -6.69
N HIS A 35 13.33 5.81 -7.27
CA HIS A 35 12.52 4.85 -6.55
C HIS A 35 12.71 3.43 -7.10
N GLU A 36 12.83 2.47 -6.20
CA GLU A 36 12.92 1.04 -6.55
C GLU A 36 11.73 0.32 -5.93
N LEU A 37 10.99 -0.40 -6.77
CA LEU A 37 9.79 -1.13 -6.36
C LEU A 37 9.79 -2.55 -6.92
N TYR A 38 9.08 -3.43 -6.21
CA TYR A 38 8.98 -4.84 -6.54
C TYR A 38 7.56 -5.17 -7.01
N VAL A 39 7.46 -5.59 -8.26
CA VAL A 39 6.20 -5.98 -8.90
C VAL A 39 6.05 -7.48 -8.81
N TYR A 40 5.06 -7.92 -8.05
CA TYR A 40 4.78 -9.34 -7.81
C TYR A 40 3.58 -9.79 -8.65
N TYR A 41 3.72 -10.91 -9.37
CA TYR A 41 2.64 -11.55 -10.14
C TYR A 41 1.96 -10.60 -11.14
N TYR A 42 0.63 -10.68 -11.27
CA TYR A 42 -0.23 -9.90 -12.17
C TYR A 42 -0.45 -8.45 -11.72
N ARG A 43 0.47 -7.87 -10.93
CA ARG A 43 0.37 -6.46 -10.52
C ARG A 43 0.86 -5.57 -11.64
N GLU A 44 0.13 -4.49 -11.88
CA GLU A 44 0.50 -3.45 -12.84
C GLU A 44 1.10 -2.26 -12.11
N VAL A 45 2.11 -1.66 -12.73
CA VAL A 45 2.71 -0.39 -12.32
C VAL A 45 2.65 0.55 -13.51
N ILE A 46 2.13 1.76 -13.29
CA ILE A 46 2.05 2.80 -14.31
C ILE A 46 2.98 3.92 -13.90
N VAL A 47 4.00 4.20 -14.72
CA VAL A 47 4.90 5.34 -14.55
C VAL A 47 4.55 6.39 -15.59
N ARG A 48 4.27 7.62 -15.15
CA ARG A 48 3.93 8.73 -16.05
C ARG A 48 4.49 10.05 -15.55
N GLU A 49 4.98 10.87 -16.46
CA GLU A 49 5.21 12.29 -16.18
C GLU A 49 3.86 13.03 -16.23
N VAL A 50 3.63 13.92 -15.28
CA VAL A 50 2.40 14.72 -15.16
C VAL A 50 2.73 16.18 -14.87
N THR A 51 1.88 17.10 -15.31
CA THR A 51 2.01 18.52 -14.97
C THR A 51 1.66 18.75 -13.49
N LYS A 52 2.48 19.51 -12.78
CA LYS A 52 2.19 19.96 -11.42
C LYS A 52 0.91 20.77 -11.43
N LYS A 53 -0.12 20.30 -10.75
CA LYS A 53 -1.37 21.07 -10.61
C LYS A 53 -1.09 22.31 -9.76
N SER A 54 -1.43 23.49 -10.31
CA SER A 54 -1.50 24.75 -9.57
C SER A 54 -2.23 24.55 -8.24
N ILE A 55 -1.72 25.18 -7.18
CA ILE A 55 -2.29 25.14 -5.81
C ILE A 55 -3.79 25.48 -5.82
N ALA A 56 -4.28 26.21 -6.82
CA ALA A 56 -5.69 26.61 -6.96
C ALA A 56 -6.65 25.49 -7.45
N ASP A 57 -6.15 24.43 -8.09
CA ASP A 57 -6.99 23.36 -8.69
C ASP A 57 -6.95 22.03 -7.91
N GLN A 58 -6.28 22.02 -6.75
CA GLN A 58 -6.20 20.85 -5.88
C GLN A 58 -7.30 20.86 -4.82
N GLN A 59 -8.54 20.69 -5.28
CA GLN A 59 -9.44 19.82 -4.55
C GLN A 59 -9.81 18.66 -5.46
N PRO A 60 -9.06 17.54 -5.42
CA PRO A 60 -9.74 16.29 -5.65
C PRO A 60 -10.74 16.20 -4.51
N HIS A 61 -12.00 16.51 -4.79
CA HIS A 61 -13.10 15.97 -4.03
C HIS A 61 -13.12 14.47 -4.33
N PHE A 62 -12.11 13.75 -3.84
CA PHE A 62 -12.26 12.34 -3.55
C PHE A 62 -13.41 12.36 -2.55
N LYS A 63 -14.58 11.93 -3.02
CA LYS A 63 -15.68 11.60 -2.13
C LYS A 63 -15.20 10.36 -1.41
N GLY A 64 -14.29 10.58 -0.43
CA GLY A 64 -13.99 9.62 0.58
C GLY A 64 -15.34 9.23 1.13
N THR A 65 -15.74 8.01 0.86
CA THR A 65 -16.56 7.34 1.85
C THR A 65 -15.66 7.38 3.09
N ASP A 66 -15.96 8.29 4.02
CA ASP A 66 -15.33 8.46 5.33
C ASP A 66 -15.58 7.22 6.19
N GLN A 67 -15.11 6.10 5.68
CA GLN A 67 -15.07 4.84 6.35
C GLN A 67 -13.77 4.20 5.90
N GLU A 68 -12.66 4.89 6.18
CA GLU A 68 -11.41 4.20 6.51
C GLU A 68 -11.82 3.01 7.38
N ASP A 69 -11.51 1.80 6.91
CA ASP A 69 -11.82 0.61 7.67
C ASP A 69 -11.10 0.75 9.01
N ARG A 70 -11.87 1.01 10.08
CA ARG A 70 -11.37 1.21 11.45
C ARG A 70 -10.51 0.04 11.93
N MET A 71 -10.60 -1.09 11.23
CA MET A 71 -9.83 -2.29 11.40
C MET A 71 -8.37 -2.18 10.94
N MET A 72 -8.06 -1.33 9.96
CA MET A 72 -6.72 -1.22 9.35
C MET A 72 -5.63 -0.86 10.37
N LYS A 73 -5.95 -0.09 11.41
CA LYS A 73 -5.02 0.20 12.52
C LYS A 73 -4.48 -1.06 13.20
N TRP A 74 -5.24 -2.15 13.23
CA TRP A 74 -4.81 -3.43 13.83
C TRP A 74 -3.88 -4.22 12.92
N PHE A 75 -3.72 -3.83 11.65
CA PHE A 75 -2.75 -4.39 10.72
C PHE A 75 -1.43 -3.61 10.68
N ALA A 76 -1.29 -2.52 11.44
CA ALA A 76 0.00 -1.84 11.58
C ALA A 76 1.03 -2.83 12.17
N PHE A 77 2.23 -2.86 11.59
CA PHE A 77 3.28 -3.80 11.99
C PHE A 77 4.62 -3.12 12.28
N ASP A 78 4.74 -1.81 12.06
CA ASP A 78 5.99 -1.08 12.23
C ASP A 78 6.54 -1.05 13.66
N HIS A 79 5.68 -1.32 14.64
CA HIS A 79 6.06 -1.42 16.05
C HIS A 79 6.69 -2.77 16.41
N LEU A 80 6.62 -3.78 15.54
CA LEU A 80 7.12 -5.11 15.83
C LEU A 80 8.64 -5.23 15.59
N PRO A 81 9.34 -6.18 16.24
CA PRO A 81 10.71 -6.56 15.87
C PRO A 81 10.77 -7.10 14.43
N GLY A 82 11.91 -6.92 13.75
CA GLY A 82 12.07 -7.23 12.31
C GLY A 82 11.64 -8.64 11.89
N HIS A 83 11.93 -9.66 12.70
CA HIS A 83 11.56 -11.05 12.40
C HIS A 83 10.03 -11.32 12.50
N LEU A 84 9.29 -10.49 13.25
CA LEU A 84 7.83 -10.54 13.33
C LEU A 84 7.18 -9.62 12.29
N LYS A 85 7.82 -8.49 11.95
CA LYS A 85 7.41 -7.62 10.84
C LYS A 85 7.28 -8.38 9.54
N ALA A 86 8.25 -9.26 9.23
CA ALA A 86 8.24 -10.08 8.02
C ALA A 86 6.99 -10.96 7.90
N VAL A 87 6.45 -11.45 9.01
CA VAL A 87 5.20 -12.24 9.02
C VAL A 87 3.99 -11.31 8.97
N SER A 88 3.93 -10.31 9.85
CA SER A 88 2.77 -9.42 9.97
C SER A 88 2.56 -8.53 8.73
N GLY A 89 3.61 -8.20 7.98
CA GLY A 89 3.57 -7.37 6.79
C GLY A 89 2.75 -8.00 5.65
N GLU A 90 2.82 -9.33 5.50
CA GLU A 90 2.02 -10.06 4.49
C GLU A 90 0.51 -9.90 4.74
N PHE A 91 0.10 -9.97 6.01
CA PHE A 91 -1.29 -9.76 6.40
C PHE A 91 -1.73 -8.30 6.22
N HIS A 92 -0.84 -7.34 6.46
CA HIS A 92 -1.11 -5.93 6.17
C HIS A 92 -1.35 -5.71 4.67
N ALA A 93 -0.48 -6.23 3.82
CA ALA A 93 -0.61 -6.10 2.37
C ALA A 93 -1.92 -6.73 1.85
N LEU A 94 -2.31 -7.89 2.38
CA LEU A 94 -3.58 -8.51 2.04
C LEU A 94 -4.79 -7.70 2.56
N ALA A 95 -4.71 -7.13 3.77
CA ALA A 95 -5.75 -6.26 4.30
C ALA A 95 -5.97 -5.02 3.41
N CYS A 96 -4.89 -4.36 2.98
CA CYS A 96 -4.94 -3.24 2.03
C CYS A 96 -5.58 -3.66 0.68
N THR A 97 -5.24 -4.86 0.19
CA THR A 97 -5.81 -5.41 -1.04
C THR A 97 -7.32 -5.64 -0.89
N LEU A 98 -7.77 -6.19 0.24
CA LEU A 98 -9.21 -6.39 0.51
C LEU A 98 -9.96 -5.07 0.58
N THR A 99 -9.40 -4.04 1.22
CA THR A 99 -10.03 -2.72 1.28
C THR A 99 -10.11 -2.02 -0.08
N ALA A 100 -9.17 -2.31 -0.98
CA ALA A 100 -9.13 -1.74 -2.33
C ALA A 100 -10.07 -2.46 -3.31
N LEU A 101 -10.25 -3.78 -3.18
CA LEU A 101 -10.98 -4.60 -4.14
C LEU A 101 -12.42 -4.94 -3.72
N VAL A 102 -12.72 -4.87 -2.42
CA VAL A 102 -14.05 -5.23 -1.90
C VAL A 102 -14.73 -3.98 -1.38
N GLU A 103 -15.96 -3.73 -1.80
CA GLU A 103 -16.76 -2.60 -1.33
C GLU A 103 -17.01 -2.66 0.19
N PRO A 104 -17.17 -1.50 0.86
CA PRO A 104 -17.51 -1.45 2.28
C PRO A 104 -18.79 -2.22 2.57
N GLY A 105 -18.71 -3.19 3.48
CA GLY A 105 -19.85 -4.03 3.79
C GLY A 105 -19.58 -5.07 4.89
N PRO A 106 -20.63 -5.81 5.29
CA PRO A 106 -20.55 -6.81 6.35
C PRO A 106 -19.53 -7.90 6.02
N GLU A 107 -19.48 -8.38 4.78
CA GLU A 107 -18.54 -9.42 4.35
C GLU A 107 -17.09 -8.93 4.33
N ARG A 108 -16.82 -7.68 3.92
CA ARG A 108 -15.48 -7.08 4.05
C ARG A 108 -15.02 -7.01 5.51
N THR A 109 -15.94 -6.63 6.40
CA THR A 109 -15.69 -6.61 7.85
C THR A 109 -15.41 -8.02 8.40
N VAL A 110 -16.13 -9.04 7.93
CA VAL A 110 -15.88 -10.45 8.28
C VAL A 110 -14.51 -10.89 7.78
N ALA A 111 -14.17 -10.58 6.52
CA ALA A 111 -12.88 -10.92 5.93
C ALA A 111 -11.71 -10.29 6.71
N LEU A 112 -11.79 -8.99 7.05
CA LEU A 112 -10.75 -8.31 7.82
C LEU A 112 -10.60 -8.86 9.24
N ARG A 113 -11.69 -9.29 9.91
CA ARG A 113 -11.62 -9.94 11.23
C ARG A 113 -10.93 -11.29 11.17
N LYS A 114 -11.33 -12.13 10.22
CA LYS A 114 -10.71 -13.45 10.02
C LYS A 114 -9.23 -13.31 9.67
N LEU A 115 -8.87 -12.33 8.86
CA LEU A 115 -7.49 -12.05 8.50
C LEU A 115 -6.67 -11.58 9.70
N LEU A 116 -7.25 -10.74 10.57
CA LEU A 116 -6.59 -10.29 11.80
C LEU A 116 -6.33 -11.45 12.77
N GLU A 117 -7.31 -12.33 12.96
CA GLU A 117 -7.16 -13.54 13.78
C GLU A 117 -6.03 -14.44 13.24
N ALA A 118 -5.96 -14.62 11.91
CA ALA A 118 -4.91 -15.38 11.26
C ALA A 118 -3.52 -14.73 11.42
N LYS A 119 -3.43 -13.40 11.30
CA LYS A 119 -2.21 -12.63 11.54
C LYS A 119 -1.70 -12.88 12.96
N ASP A 120 -2.57 -12.73 13.95
CA ASP A 120 -2.19 -12.87 15.35
C ASP A 120 -1.75 -14.31 15.68
N ALA A 121 -2.40 -15.32 15.08
CA ALA A 121 -1.97 -16.71 15.20
C ALA A 121 -0.58 -16.95 14.59
N ALA A 122 -0.32 -16.44 13.39
CA ALA A 122 0.97 -16.56 12.73
C ALA A 122 2.09 -15.86 13.50
N VAL A 123 1.83 -14.66 14.03
CA VAL A 123 2.80 -13.92 14.86
C VAL A 123 3.09 -14.68 16.16
N ARG A 124 2.07 -15.22 16.85
CA ARG A 124 2.29 -16.05 18.04
C ARG A 124 3.12 -17.29 17.73
N ALA A 125 2.81 -18.01 16.65
CA ALA A 125 3.56 -19.17 16.22
C ALA A 125 5.03 -18.83 15.86
N LYS A 126 5.28 -17.62 15.35
CA LYS A 126 6.65 -17.16 15.08
C LYS A 126 7.46 -16.92 16.37
N ILE A 127 6.80 -16.52 17.45
CA ILE A 127 7.42 -16.32 18.79
C ILE A 127 7.65 -17.66 19.48
N SER A 128 6.62 -18.50 19.52
CA SER A 128 6.66 -19.83 20.12
C SER A 128 5.85 -20.77 19.24
N PRO A 129 6.51 -21.64 18.45
CA PRO A 129 5.84 -22.48 17.44
C PRO A 129 4.80 -23.47 17.96
N GLY A 130 4.62 -23.62 19.27
CA GLY A 130 3.65 -24.55 19.86
C GLY A 130 3.95 -25.99 19.44
N GLY A 131 4.84 -26.65 20.17
CA GLY A 131 5.21 -28.06 20.02
C GLY A 131 5.87 -28.57 21.29
#